data_AF-A0A3B1BLH7-F1
#
_entry.id   AF-A0A3B1BLH7-F1
#
_cell.length_a   1.000
_cell.length_b   1.000
_cell.length_c   1.000
_cell.angle_alpha   90.00
_cell.angle_beta   90.00
_cell.angle_gamma   90.00
#
_symmetry.space_group_name_H-M   'P 1'
#
loop_
_entity.id
_entity.type
_entity.pdbx_description
1 polymer ?
#
loop_
_entity_poly.entity_id
_entity_poly.type
_entity_poly.pdbx_seq_one_letter_code
_entity_poly.pdbx_strand_id
1 'polypeptide(L)'
;MKNILLLLIVLSGSITIRSQTPPIIYVAGDGSGDYNCDGIKDQIEINQALDFVAANSDYTTVHLKGKNTYWIDETIFISENTILEGDSNAVIKLVDNANWNTQFKPLIGHRPVILILSG
;
A
#
# COMPACT_ATOMS: atom_id res chain seq x y z
N MET A 1 -56.06 -11.53 31.15
CA MET A 1 -55.59 -11.13 29.81
C MET A 1 -54.41 -10.18 30.00
N LYS A 2 -53.32 -10.45 29.29
CA LYS A 2 -51.97 -9.93 29.45
C LYS A 2 -51.86 -8.50 28.89
N ASN A 3 -51.61 -7.50 29.74
CA ASN A 3 -51.21 -6.17 29.29
C ASN A 3 -49.69 -6.18 29.15
N ILE A 4 -49.24 -6.39 27.91
CA ILE A 4 -47.83 -6.44 27.55
C ILE A 4 -47.26 -5.02 27.67
N LEU A 5 -46.34 -4.83 28.61
CA LEU A 5 -45.55 -3.61 28.73
C LEU A 5 -44.49 -3.68 27.62
N LEU A 6 -44.64 -2.89 26.55
CA LEU A 6 -43.57 -2.70 25.58
C LEU A 6 -42.44 -1.89 26.25
N LEU A 7 -41.42 -2.59 26.73
CA LEU A 7 -40.17 -1.99 27.17
C LEU A 7 -39.37 -1.63 25.91
N LEU A 8 -39.44 -0.37 25.46
CA LEU A 8 -38.47 0.16 24.48
C LEU A 8 -37.13 0.31 25.20
N ILE A 9 -36.33 -0.75 25.19
CA ILE A 9 -34.91 -0.66 25.53
C ILE A 9 -34.26 0.10 24.38
N VAL A 10 -34.21 1.43 24.48
CA VAL A 10 -33.20 2.20 23.75
C VAL A 10 -31.87 1.77 24.35
N LEU A 11 -31.32 0.68 23.81
CA LEU A 11 -29.94 0.31 23.98
C LEU A 11 -29.15 1.42 23.30
N SER A 12 -28.94 2.51 24.03
CA SER A 12 -27.93 3.53 23.73
C SER A 12 -26.57 2.91 23.97
N GLY A 13 -26.30 1.81 23.25
CA GLY A 13 -24.96 1.36 23.03
C GLY A 13 -24.32 2.46 22.21
N SER A 14 -23.46 3.24 22.85
CA SER A 14 -22.57 4.16 22.14
C SER A 14 -21.88 3.33 21.06
N ILE A 15 -22.33 3.47 19.80
CA ILE A 15 -21.65 2.92 18.64
C ILE A 15 -20.35 3.72 18.60
N THR A 16 -19.34 3.21 19.28
CA THR A 16 -18.02 3.80 19.24
C THR A 16 -17.50 3.39 17.88
N ILE A 17 -17.73 4.22 16.86
CA ILE A 17 -17.08 4.05 15.56
C ILE A 17 -15.60 4.29 15.83
N ARG A 18 -14.88 3.22 16.22
CA ARG A 18 -13.43 3.27 16.26
C ARG A 18 -13.01 3.44 14.81
N SER A 19 -12.52 4.62 14.46
CA SER A 19 -11.75 4.77 13.24
C SER A 19 -10.49 3.93 13.45
N GLN A 20 -10.53 2.69 12.97
CA GLN A 20 -9.36 1.82 12.97
C GLN A 20 -8.46 2.34 11.86
N THR A 21 -7.25 2.74 12.23
CA THR A 21 -6.22 3.06 11.24
C THR A 21 -5.98 1.81 10.38
N PRO A 22 -6.06 1.92 9.04
CA PRO A 22 -5.74 0.80 8.15
C PRO A 22 -4.36 0.22 8.50
N PRO A 23 -4.18 -1.12 8.44
CA PRO A 23 -2.86 -1.71 8.58
C PRO A 23 -1.91 -1.21 7.48
N ILE A 24 -0.62 -1.21 7.80
CA ILE A 24 0.46 -0.75 6.91
C ILE A 24 1.18 -1.98 6.37
N ILE A 25 1.47 -1.99 5.07
CA ILE A 25 2.36 -2.96 4.43
C ILE A 25 3.77 -2.41 4.43
N TYR A 26 4.73 -3.16 4.96
CA TYR A 26 6.13 -2.74 5.04
C TYR A 26 6.97 -3.36 3.92
N VAL A 27 7.81 -2.53 3.30
CA VAL A 27 8.86 -2.97 2.37
C VAL A 27 10.21 -2.66 2.99
N ALA A 28 11.09 -3.66 3.14
CA ALA A 28 12.38 -3.49 3.81
C ALA A 28 13.53 -4.15 3.05
N GLY A 29 14.75 -3.62 3.18
CA GLY A 29 15.96 -4.26 2.64
C GLY A 29 16.68 -5.19 3.64
N ASP A 30 16.25 -5.20 4.90
CA ASP A 30 16.89 -5.96 5.99
C ASP A 30 16.17 -7.28 6.32
N GLY A 31 15.17 -7.66 5.55
CA GLY A 31 14.37 -8.87 5.77
C GLY A 31 13.22 -8.70 6.78
N SER A 32 12.99 -7.50 7.31
CA SER A 32 11.95 -7.25 8.32
C SER A 32 10.61 -6.75 7.78
N GLY A 33 10.44 -6.69 6.45
CA GLY A 33 9.23 -6.26 5.77
C GLY A 33 8.29 -7.42 5.42
N ASP A 34 7.06 -7.07 5.05
CA ASP A 34 6.13 -8.00 4.41
C ASP A 34 6.63 -8.35 2.99
N TYR A 35 7.26 -7.37 2.32
CA TYR A 35 8.01 -7.53 1.08
C TYR A 35 9.47 -7.12 1.31
N ASN A 36 10.41 -7.92 0.80
CA ASN A 36 11.83 -7.78 1.15
C ASN A 36 12.69 -7.60 -0.09
N CYS A 37 13.28 -6.41 -0.20
CA CYS A 37 14.17 -5.99 -1.28
C CYS A 37 15.58 -6.56 -1.08
N ASP A 38 16.26 -6.91 -2.17
CA ASP A 38 17.64 -7.37 -2.16
C ASP A 38 18.64 -6.30 -2.66
N GLY A 39 18.14 -5.12 -3.03
CA GLY A 39 18.93 -4.02 -3.59
C GLY A 39 19.06 -4.08 -5.11
N ILE A 40 18.34 -4.98 -5.79
CA ILE A 40 18.36 -5.16 -7.23
C ILE A 40 16.92 -5.16 -7.75
N LYS A 41 16.57 -4.15 -8.57
CA LYS A 41 15.23 -4.03 -9.17
C LYS A 41 14.11 -4.00 -8.12
N ASP A 42 14.35 -3.26 -7.05
CA ASP A 42 13.47 -3.18 -5.87
C ASP A 42 12.07 -2.67 -6.20
N GLN A 43 11.87 -2.06 -7.39
CA GLN A 43 10.53 -1.71 -7.85
C GLN A 43 9.63 -2.94 -8.02
N ILE A 44 10.17 -4.16 -8.15
CA ILE A 44 9.36 -5.38 -8.24
C ILE A 44 8.61 -5.58 -6.92
N GLU A 45 9.34 -5.62 -5.81
CA GLU A 45 8.77 -5.82 -4.47
C GLU A 45 7.90 -4.62 -4.06
N ILE A 46 8.34 -3.40 -4.37
CA ILE A 46 7.53 -2.19 -4.11
C ILE A 46 6.22 -2.24 -4.88
N ASN A 47 6.23 -2.60 -6.17
CA ASN A 47 5.01 -2.69 -6.96
C ASN A 47 4.11 -3.85 -6.51
N GLN A 48 4.67 -4.99 -6.07
CA GLN A 48 3.87 -6.06 -5.48
C GLN A 48 3.15 -5.63 -4.20
N ALA A 49 3.82 -4.86 -3.33
CA ALA A 49 3.21 -4.29 -2.14
C ALA A 49 2.09 -3.29 -2.50
N LEU A 50 2.32 -2.43 -3.48
CA LEU A 50 1.34 -1.45 -3.95
C LEU A 50 0.14 -2.11 -4.64
N ASP A 51 0.38 -3.16 -5.45
CA ASP A 51 -0.67 -3.96 -6.10
C ASP A 51 -1.50 -4.69 -5.04
N PHE A 52 -0.88 -5.22 -3.98
CA PHE A 52 -1.60 -5.81 -2.85
C PHE A 52 -2.50 -4.78 -2.15
N VAL A 53 -1.96 -3.62 -1.79
CA VAL A 53 -2.76 -2.56 -1.13
C VAL A 53 -3.91 -2.11 -2.04
N ALA A 54 -3.67 -1.94 -3.33
CA ALA A 54 -4.70 -1.55 -4.30
C ALA A 54 -5.83 -2.60 -4.44
N ALA A 55 -5.51 -3.88 -4.26
CA ALA A 55 -6.48 -4.98 -4.37
C ALA A 55 -7.28 -5.22 -3.08
N ASN A 56 -6.89 -4.64 -1.95
CA ASN A 56 -7.48 -4.92 -0.64
C ASN A 56 -7.93 -3.62 0.05
N SER A 57 -9.25 -3.37 0.08
CA SER A 57 -9.84 -2.13 0.61
C SER A 57 -9.56 -1.85 2.09
N ASP A 58 -9.11 -2.85 2.84
CA ASP A 58 -8.75 -2.71 4.25
C ASP A 58 -7.37 -2.06 4.43
N TYR A 59 -6.58 -1.93 3.36
CA TYR A 59 -5.25 -1.34 3.35
C TYR A 59 -5.24 -0.05 2.55
N THR A 60 -4.33 0.85 2.92
CA THR A 60 -4.14 2.11 2.21
C THR A 60 -2.67 2.49 2.03
N THR A 61 -1.75 1.89 2.78
CA THR A 61 -0.38 2.40 2.92
C THR A 61 0.67 1.33 2.70
N VAL A 62 1.64 1.63 1.85
CA VAL A 62 2.94 0.94 1.76
C VAL A 62 4.00 1.85 2.37
N HIS A 63 4.78 1.32 3.31
CA HIS A 63 5.81 2.04 4.05
C HIS A 63 7.21 1.44 3.79
N LEU A 64 8.12 2.25 3.26
CA LEU A 64 9.52 1.91 3.03
C LEU A 64 10.32 2.05 4.34
N LYS A 65 10.81 0.93 4.86
CA LYS A 65 11.42 0.85 6.19
C LYS A 65 12.94 0.99 6.19
N GLY A 66 13.42 1.75 7.15
CA GLY A 66 14.82 1.84 7.55
C GLY A 66 15.69 2.67 6.62
N LYS A 67 16.97 2.76 7.01
CA LYS A 67 18.02 3.40 6.22
C LYS A 67 18.43 2.50 5.03
N ASN A 68 17.48 2.22 4.15
CA ASN A 68 17.68 1.42 2.96
C ASN A 68 17.71 2.31 1.71
N THR A 69 18.54 1.92 0.73
CA THR A 69 18.45 2.46 -0.62
C THR A 69 17.73 1.44 -1.49
N TYR A 70 16.58 1.84 -2.03
CA TYR A 70 15.76 1.04 -2.94
C TYR A 70 16.16 1.38 -4.38
N TRP A 71 16.86 0.45 -5.02
CA TRP A 71 17.41 0.61 -6.35
C TRP A 71 16.41 0.17 -7.41
N ILE A 72 16.02 1.13 -8.26
CA ILE A 72 15.00 0.89 -9.29
C ILE A 72 15.56 1.13 -10.69
N ASP A 73 15.09 0.36 -11.67
CA ASP A 73 15.33 0.57 -13.10
C ASP A 73 14.03 0.74 -13.91
N GLU A 74 12.89 0.54 -13.26
CA GLU A 74 11.54 0.64 -13.81
C GLU A 74 10.62 1.51 -12.94
N THR A 75 9.44 1.83 -13.47
CA THR A 75 8.44 2.69 -12.82
C THR A 75 7.86 2.06 -11.55
N ILE A 76 7.66 2.88 -10.52
CA ILE A 76 6.80 2.56 -9.37
C ILE A 76 5.37 3.00 -9.68
N PHE A 77 4.40 2.09 -9.54
CA PHE A 77 3.00 2.35 -9.88
C PHE A 77 2.15 2.52 -8.63
N ILE A 78 1.54 3.69 -8.47
CA ILE A 78 0.65 4.00 -7.35
C ILE A 78 -0.80 4.06 -7.86
N SER A 79 -1.64 3.19 -7.32
CA SER A 79 -3.07 3.11 -7.61
C SER A 79 -3.87 4.16 -6.83
N GLU A 80 -5.16 4.29 -7.15
CA GLU A 80 -6.06 5.15 -6.38
C GLU A 80 -6.15 4.69 -4.92
N ASN A 81 -6.29 5.65 -4.00
CA ASN A 81 -6.39 5.41 -2.55
C ASN A 81 -5.19 4.67 -1.93
N THR A 82 -4.04 4.64 -2.61
CA THR A 82 -2.78 4.08 -2.10
C THR A 82 -1.79 5.19 -1.74
N ILE A 83 -1.18 5.07 -0.56
CA ILE A 83 -0.11 5.93 -0.05
C ILE A 83 1.19 5.14 -0.13
N LEU A 84 2.22 5.73 -0.75
CA LEU A 84 3.60 5.28 -0.63
C LEU A 84 4.35 6.29 0.24
N GLU A 85 4.79 5.85 1.41
CA GLU A 85 5.59 6.64 2.35
C GLU A 85 6.80 5.83 2.83
N GLY A 86 7.63 6.42 3.68
CA GLY A 86 8.76 5.71 4.25
C GLY A 86 9.43 6.47 5.38
N ASP A 87 10.37 5.79 6.04
CA ASP A 87 11.22 6.39 7.05
C ASP A 87 12.02 7.55 6.47
N SER A 88 12.34 8.54 7.31
CA SER A 88 13.09 9.75 6.90
C SER A 88 14.46 9.48 6.26
N ASN A 89 14.97 8.26 6.38
CA ASN A 89 16.25 7.81 5.87
C ASN A 89 16.13 6.75 4.75
N ALA A 90 14.91 6.42 4.32
CA ALA A 90 14.66 5.61 3.14
C ALA A 90 14.95 6.44 1.87
N VAL A 91 15.60 5.83 0.89
CA VAL A 91 15.98 6.49 -0.36
C VAL A 91 15.55 5.62 -1.54
N ILE A 92 14.67 6.13 -2.41
CA ILE A 92 14.46 5.53 -3.73
C ILE A 92 15.50 6.12 -4.67
N LYS A 93 16.22 5.26 -5.40
CA LYS A 93 17.27 5.68 -6.31
C LYS A 93 17.18 4.95 -7.64
N LEU A 94 17.19 5.72 -8.73
CA LEU A 94 17.33 5.18 -10.07
C LEU A 94 18.75 4.63 -10.26
N VAL A 95 18.88 3.44 -10.85
CA VAL A 95 20.19 2.89 -11.23
C VAL A 95 20.82 3.72 -12.35
N ASP A 96 22.15 3.66 -12.43
CA ASP A 96 22.88 4.24 -13.54
C ASP A 96 22.48 3.57 -14.86
N ASN A 97 22.41 4.35 -15.94
CA ASN A 97 22.07 3.85 -17.29
C ASN A 97 20.74 3.07 -17.36
N ALA A 98 19.71 3.47 -16.59
CA ALA A 98 18.38 2.85 -16.65
C ALA A 98 17.67 2.95 -18.03
N ASN A 99 18.29 3.57 -19.03
CA ASN A 99 17.77 3.79 -20.39
C ASN A 99 16.48 4.64 -20.43
N TRP A 100 16.21 5.44 -19.40
CA TRP A 100 15.01 6.32 -19.34
C TRP A 100 15.06 7.51 -20.31
N ASN A 101 16.21 7.75 -20.94
CA ASN A 101 16.35 8.69 -22.04
C ASN A 101 15.87 8.13 -23.39
N THR A 102 15.58 6.82 -23.49
CA THR A 102 15.21 6.16 -24.76
C THR A 102 13.70 6.09 -24.98
N GLN A 103 12.91 6.12 -23.90
CA GLN A 103 11.45 6.10 -23.91
C GLN A 103 10.93 6.95 -22.75
N PHE A 104 9.81 7.65 -22.93
CA PHE A 104 9.16 8.37 -21.83
C PHE A 104 8.65 7.37 -20.80
N LYS A 105 9.44 7.17 -19.74
CA LYS A 105 9.12 6.32 -18.60
C LYS A 105 9.02 7.19 -17.34
N PRO A 106 7.88 7.22 -16.65
CA PRO A 106 7.74 8.02 -15.44
C PRO A 106 8.43 7.34 -14.26
N LEU A 107 8.94 8.15 -13.32
CA LEU A 107 9.47 7.63 -12.05
C LEU A 107 8.37 7.00 -11.20
N ILE A 108 7.27 7.73 -11.11
CA ILE A 108 6.05 7.32 -10.45
C ILE A 108 4.94 7.42 -11.50
N GLY A 109 4.28 6.29 -11.74
CA GLY A 109 3.17 6.17 -12.66
C GLY A 109 1.90 5.76 -11.95
N HIS A 110 0.79 5.80 -12.69
CA HIS A 110 -0.47 5.21 -12.27
C HIS A 110 -0.75 3.96 -13.11
N ARG A 111 -1.16 2.86 -12.47
CA ARG A 111 -1.70 1.70 -13.16
C ARG A 111 -3.22 1.80 -13.21
N PRO A 112 -3.85 1.81 -14.39
CA PRO A 112 -5.27 1.55 -14.47
C PRO A 112 -5.49 0.13 -13.97
N VAL A 113 -6.38 -0.05 -12.98
CA VAL A 113 -6.83 -1.37 -12.57
C VAL A 113 -7.53 -2.00 -13.78
N ILE A 114 -6.85 -2.90 -14.49
CA ILE A 114 -7.51 -3.78 -15.45
C ILE A 114 -8.26 -4.79 -14.59
N LEU A 115 -9.56 -4.58 -14.44
CA LEU A 115 -10.48 -5.63 -14.03
C LEU A 115 -10.36 -6.75 -15.07
N ILE A 116 -9.46 -7.70 -14.85
CA ILE A 116 -9.62 -9.02 -15.44
C ILE A 116 -10.88 -9.57 -14.79
N LEU A 117 -12.00 -9.43 -15.50
CA LEU A 117 -13.21 -10.20 -15.24
C LEU A 117 -12.83 -11.66 -15.47
N SER A 118 -12.36 -12.32 -14.42
CA SER A 118 -12.19 -13.76 -14.40
C SER A 118 -13.57 -14.40 -14.50
N GLY A 119 -13.96 -14.76 -15.72
CA GLY A 119 -15.08 -15.66 -16.01
C GLY A 119 -14.61 -17.09 -16.20
#